data_AF-A0A7J9P6D6-F1
#
_entry.id   AF-A0A7J9P6D6-F1
#
_cell.length_a   1.000
_cell.length_b   1.000
_cell.length_c   1.000
_cell.angle_alpha   90.00
_cell.angle_beta   90.00
_cell.angle_gamma   90.00
#
_symmetry.space_group_name_H-M   'P 1'
#
loop_
_entity.id
_entity.type
_entity.pdbx_description
1 polymer ?
#
loop_
_entity_poly.entity_id
_entity_poly.type
_entity_poly.pdbx_seq_one_letter_code
_entity_poly.pdbx_strand_id
1 'polypeptide(L)'
;MTLKEFSDAAMGLTKNPLGIIGLFITLVYGLGALVTISPNLEGYQRSWLIIFIIIFPFVILGVFYRLVTKYHDKLYAPSDFQNEEHFVNLVNKVDNLESIMEEVQKVIDDQPLYKYSKLTEEGIRIILRAYDKEVNLDDILKDDSLDPKIAKEQISLLESYGWIIKEGNIIKITEKGRADVSTFQELTVARLG
;
A
#
# COMPACT_ATOMS: atom_id res chain seq x y z
N MET A 1 35.58 9.68 23.72
CA MET A 1 34.86 9.18 22.55
C MET A 1 35.38 7.80 22.24
N THR A 2 34.55 6.77 22.40
CA THR A 2 34.93 5.40 22.05
C THR A 2 34.81 5.19 20.54
N LEU A 3 35.53 4.21 19.98
CA LEU A 3 35.48 3.90 18.54
C LEU A 3 34.04 3.59 18.08
N LYS A 4 33.24 3.04 18.99
CA LYS A 4 31.83 2.71 18.80
C LYS A 4 30.96 3.96 18.71
N GLU A 5 31.12 4.91 19.64
CA GLU A 5 30.41 6.21 19.60
C GLU A 5 30.71 7.01 18.33
N PHE A 6 31.95 6.97 17.84
CA PHE A 6 32.32 7.61 16.57
C PHE A 6 31.64 6.93 15.37
N SER A 7 31.64 5.60 15.34
CA SER A 7 30.95 4.83 14.29
C SER A 7 29.45 5.09 14.28
N ASP A 8 28.82 5.15 15.46
CA ASP A 8 27.37 5.39 15.58
C ASP A 8 26.99 6.81 15.13
N ALA A 9 27.80 7.81 15.47
CA ALA A 9 27.62 9.18 14.98
C ALA A 9 27.81 9.29 13.45
N ALA A 10 28.82 8.61 12.89
CA ALA A 10 29.06 8.56 11.45
C ALA A 10 27.89 7.88 10.71
N MET A 11 27.38 6.77 11.23
CA MET A 11 26.18 6.11 10.70
C MET A 11 24.97 7.04 10.75
N GLY A 12 24.79 7.82 11.83
CA GLY A 12 23.71 8.81 11.94
C GLY A 12 23.75 9.89 10.84
N LEU A 13 24.95 10.38 10.49
CA LEU A 13 25.13 11.38 9.43
C LEU A 13 24.84 10.82 8.03
N THR A 14 25.05 9.53 7.79
CA THR A 14 24.78 8.91 6.48
C THR A 14 23.30 8.66 6.18
N LYS A 15 22.40 8.82 7.17
CA LYS A 15 20.96 8.55 7.02
C LYS A 15 20.19 9.63 6.27
N ASN A 16 20.71 10.86 6.21
CA ASN A 16 20.06 11.99 5.56
C ASN A 16 21.02 12.60 4.51
N PRO A 17 20.53 12.94 3.30
CA PRO A 17 21.32 13.66 2.28
C PRO A 17 22.10 14.87 2.82
N LEU A 18 21.51 15.62 3.77
CA LEU A 18 22.16 16.76 4.41
C LEU A 18 23.35 16.34 5.28
N GLY A 19 23.24 15.20 5.98
CA GLY A 19 24.31 14.66 6.80
C GLY A 19 25.45 14.05 5.97
N ILE A 20 25.13 13.44 4.82
CA ILE A 20 26.12 12.98 3.85
C ILE A 20 26.97 14.16 3.36
N ILE A 21 26.32 15.28 3.00
CA ILE A 21 27.03 16.51 2.58
C ILE A 21 27.91 17.05 3.71
N GLY A 22 27.40 17.11 4.94
CA GLY A 22 28.17 17.53 6.11
C GLY A 22 29.42 16.67 6.33
N LEU A 23 29.30 15.36 6.22
CA LEU A 23 30.40 14.40 6.35
C LEU A 23 31.48 14.62 5.26
N PHE A 24 31.07 14.78 4.01
CA PHE A 24 32.01 15.05 2.91
C PHE A 24 32.73 16.39 3.07
N ILE A 25 32.05 17.45 3.52
CA ILE A 25 32.66 18.75 3.77
C ILE A 25 33.72 18.62 4.88
N THR A 26 33.38 18.03 6.02
CA THR A 26 34.33 17.86 7.13
C THR A 26 35.55 17.02 6.73
N LEU A 27 35.34 15.95 5.94
CA LEU A 27 36.44 15.12 5.44
C LEU A 27 37.37 15.88 4.50
N VAL A 28 36.83 16.66 3.57
CA VAL A 28 37.62 17.46 2.62
C VAL A 28 38.41 18.56 3.34
N TYR A 29 37.80 19.24 4.31
CA TYR A 29 38.51 20.22 5.13
C TYR A 29 39.63 19.59 5.97
N GLY A 30 39.39 18.39 6.53
CA GLY A 30 40.42 17.64 7.27
C GLY A 30 41.61 17.27 6.39
N LEU A 31 41.35 16.76 5.17
CA LEU A 31 42.39 16.47 4.18
C LEU A 31 43.11 17.76 3.72
N GLY A 32 42.39 18.86 3.55
CA GLY A 32 42.95 20.16 3.20
C GLY A 32 43.92 20.70 4.24
N ALA A 33 43.57 20.58 5.52
CA ALA A 33 44.46 20.93 6.62
C ALA A 33 45.73 20.07 6.62
N LEU A 34 45.59 18.75 6.45
CA LEU A 34 46.71 17.81 6.45
C LEU A 34 47.71 18.10 5.30
N VAL A 35 47.17 18.36 4.11
CA VAL A 35 47.96 18.69 2.90
C VAL A 35 48.68 20.02 3.06
N THR A 36 48.04 20.99 3.71
CA THR A 36 48.61 22.32 3.93
C THR A 36 49.80 22.29 4.89
N ILE A 37 49.79 21.36 5.85
CA ILE A 37 50.83 21.23 6.89
C ILE A 37 51.94 20.24 6.46
N SER A 38 51.71 19.39 5.45
CA SER A 38 52.68 18.38 5.00
C SER A 38 53.95 19.02 4.42
N PRO A 39 55.14 18.74 5.00
CA PRO A 39 56.41 19.34 4.57
C PRO A 39 57.00 18.68 3.31
N ASN A 40 56.50 17.52 2.91
CA ASN A 40 57.07 16.68 1.83
C ASN A 40 56.41 16.88 0.46
N LEU A 41 55.49 17.85 0.32
CA LEU A 41 54.81 18.11 -0.94
C LEU A 41 55.52 19.22 -1.71
N GLU A 42 55.97 18.88 -2.92
CA GLU A 42 56.54 19.82 -3.87
C GLU A 42 55.50 20.90 -4.23
N GLY A 43 55.93 22.16 -4.39
CA GLY A 43 55.02 23.31 -4.52
C GLY A 43 53.96 23.16 -5.63
N TYR A 44 54.34 22.53 -6.75
CA TYR A 44 53.45 22.25 -7.87
C TYR A 44 52.36 21.21 -7.53
N GLN A 45 52.75 20.11 -6.89
CA GLN A 45 51.83 19.03 -6.49
C GLN A 45 50.83 19.53 -5.44
N ARG A 46 51.30 20.36 -4.50
CA ARG A 46 50.47 21.00 -3.48
C ARG A 46 49.41 21.92 -4.09
N SER A 47 49.75 22.73 -5.10
CA SER A 47 48.80 23.62 -5.77
C SER A 47 47.65 22.85 -6.43
N TRP A 48 47.94 21.77 -7.16
CA TRP A 48 46.90 20.94 -7.77
C TRP A 48 45.99 20.28 -6.74
N LEU A 49 46.56 19.85 -5.62
CA LEU A 49 45.81 19.17 -4.58
C LEU A 49 44.90 20.15 -3.81
N ILE A 50 45.36 21.39 -3.57
CA ILE A 50 44.52 22.46 -3.02
C ILE A 50 43.36 22.77 -3.98
N ILE A 51 43.61 22.89 -5.27
CA ILE A 51 42.58 23.14 -6.28
C ILE A 51 41.54 22.01 -6.29
N PHE A 52 41.98 20.75 -6.22
CA PHE A 52 41.08 19.60 -6.11
C PHE A 52 40.21 19.67 -4.86
N ILE A 53 40.80 19.96 -3.70
CA ILE A 53 40.10 20.07 -2.41
C ILE A 53 39.07 21.19 -2.41
N ILE A 54 39.34 22.30 -3.10
CA ILE A 54 38.39 23.41 -3.23
C ILE A 54 37.27 23.06 -4.21
N ILE A 55 37.59 22.52 -5.40
CA ILE A 55 36.61 22.29 -6.48
C ILE A 55 35.72 21.08 -6.19
N PHE A 56 36.27 20.01 -5.61
CA PHE A 56 35.58 18.75 -5.40
C PHE A 56 34.26 18.89 -4.61
N PRO A 57 34.18 19.63 -3.49
CA PRO A 57 32.93 19.89 -2.78
C PRO A 57 31.85 20.55 -3.65
N PHE A 58 32.21 21.50 -4.52
CA PHE A 58 31.23 22.17 -5.39
C PHE A 58 30.71 21.24 -6.48
N VAL A 59 31.56 20.39 -7.04
CA VAL A 59 31.17 19.38 -8.03
C VAL A 59 30.22 18.36 -7.40
N ILE A 60 30.58 17.82 -6.24
CA ILE A 60 29.73 16.91 -5.48
C ILE A 60 28.40 17.57 -5.12
N LEU A 61 28.43 18.79 -4.59
CA LEU A 61 27.22 19.56 -4.27
C LEU A 61 26.33 19.75 -5.51
N GLY A 62 26.91 20.07 -6.68
CA GLY A 62 26.16 20.21 -7.93
C GLY A 62 25.51 18.90 -8.41
N VAL A 63 26.23 17.78 -8.30
CA VAL A 63 25.69 16.44 -8.63
C VAL A 63 24.57 16.06 -7.67
N PHE A 64 24.77 16.24 -6.36
CA PHE A 64 23.76 15.98 -5.34
C PHE A 64 22.55 16.90 -5.51
N TYR A 65 22.75 18.19 -5.76
CA TYR A 65 21.67 19.13 -6.04
C TYR A 65 20.85 18.69 -7.25
N ARG A 66 21.51 18.28 -8.35
CA ARG A 66 20.84 17.75 -9.55
C ARG A 66 20.11 16.44 -9.27
N LEU A 67 20.64 15.59 -8.38
CA LEU A 67 20.01 14.34 -7.97
C LEU A 67 18.76 14.62 -7.13
N VAL A 68 18.86 15.48 -6.12
CA VAL A 68 17.78 15.86 -5.22
C VAL A 68 16.67 16.59 -5.97
N THR A 69 17.02 17.50 -6.89
CA THR A 69 16.03 18.26 -7.70
C THR A 69 15.38 17.43 -8.81
N LYS A 70 15.90 16.24 -9.16
CA LYS A 70 15.31 15.37 -10.19
C LYS A 70 14.63 14.12 -9.62
N TYR A 71 14.95 13.73 -8.39
CA TYR A 71 14.48 12.49 -7.76
C TYR A 71 13.89 12.70 -6.35
N HIS A 72 13.37 13.90 -6.04
CA HIS A 72 12.78 14.25 -4.74
C HIS A 72 11.68 13.28 -4.26
N ASP A 73 10.97 12.61 -5.18
CA ASP A 73 9.86 11.69 -4.86
C ASP A 73 10.32 10.34 -4.27
N LYS A 74 11.61 9.98 -4.39
CA LYS A 74 12.14 8.68 -3.91
C LYS A 74 13.14 8.78 -2.75
N LEU A 75 13.41 9.99 -2.26
CA LEU A 75 14.45 10.21 -1.25
C LEU A 75 13.95 10.28 0.20
N TYR A 76 12.63 10.25 0.41
CA TYR A 76 12.04 10.16 1.74
C TYR A 76 11.38 8.79 1.88
N ALA A 77 11.85 7.99 2.84
CA ALA A 77 11.08 6.81 3.23
C ALA A 77 9.77 7.27 3.87
N PRO A 78 8.68 6.48 3.84
CA PRO A 78 7.44 6.80 4.55
C PRO A 78 7.66 7.15 6.03
N SER A 79 8.73 6.63 6.64
CA SER A 79 9.15 6.91 8.02
C SER A 79 9.79 8.29 8.26
N ASP A 80 10.17 9.03 7.21
CA ASP A 80 10.80 10.35 7.34
C ASP A 80 9.77 11.50 7.37
N PHE A 81 8.49 11.19 7.17
CA PHE A 81 7.40 12.16 7.33
C PHE A 81 7.03 12.28 8.82
N GLN A 82 7.25 13.44 9.43
CA GLN A 82 6.84 13.70 10.82
C GLN A 82 5.32 13.84 11.01
N ASN A 83 4.54 13.97 9.93
CA ASN A 83 3.09 14.11 9.98
C ASN A 83 2.44 13.36 8.81
N GLU A 84 1.57 12.40 9.14
CA GLU A 84 0.78 11.59 8.22
C GLU A 84 -0.11 12.43 7.28
N GLU A 85 -0.41 13.69 7.66
CA GLU A 85 -1.19 14.64 6.85
C GLU A 85 -0.53 15.04 5.52
N HIS A 86 0.80 14.98 5.40
CA HIS A 86 1.49 15.28 4.14
C HIS A 86 1.40 14.14 3.12
N PHE A 87 1.27 12.90 3.59
CA PHE A 87 0.94 11.76 2.72
C PHE A 87 -0.46 11.92 2.14
N VAL A 88 -1.43 12.32 2.98
CA VAL A 88 -2.80 12.64 2.56
C VAL A 88 -2.80 13.78 1.53
N ASN A 89 -1.96 14.82 1.69
CA ASN A 89 -1.86 15.89 0.69
C ASN A 89 -1.17 15.49 -0.64
N LEU A 90 -0.24 14.52 -0.64
CA LEU A 90 0.30 13.94 -1.88
C LEU A 90 -0.74 13.07 -2.60
N VAL A 91 -1.54 12.33 -1.83
CA VAL A 91 -2.68 11.56 -2.32
C VAL A 91 -3.80 12.48 -2.85
N ASN A 92 -4.04 13.63 -2.21
CA ASN A 92 -5.02 14.63 -2.65
C ASN A 92 -4.57 15.41 -3.90
N LYS A 93 -3.29 15.37 -4.26
CA LYS A 93 -2.78 15.97 -5.52
C LYS A 93 -2.94 15.02 -6.72
N VAL A 94 -3.49 13.82 -6.49
CA VAL A 94 -3.98 12.95 -7.55
C VAL A 94 -5.34 13.50 -7.96
N ASP A 95 -5.38 14.26 -9.06
CA ASP A 95 -6.62 14.82 -9.66
C ASP A 95 -7.70 13.76 -9.99
N ASN A 96 -7.39 12.47 -9.79
CA ASN A 96 -8.22 11.30 -10.03
C ASN A 96 -8.47 10.45 -8.78
N LEU A 97 -8.28 10.99 -7.56
CA LEU A 97 -8.48 10.19 -6.35
C LEU A 97 -9.94 9.73 -6.21
N GLU A 98 -10.89 10.59 -6.53
CA GLU A 98 -12.31 10.26 -6.50
C GLU A 98 -12.66 9.14 -7.49
N SER A 99 -12.08 9.17 -8.71
CA SER A 99 -12.29 8.11 -9.70
C SER A 99 -11.59 6.80 -9.34
N ILE A 100 -10.40 6.87 -8.75
CA ILE A 100 -9.69 5.68 -8.22
C ILE A 100 -10.45 5.08 -7.04
N MET A 101 -10.96 5.91 -6.12
CA MET A 101 -11.75 5.45 -4.98
C MET A 101 -13.06 4.83 -5.44
N GLU A 102 -13.71 5.41 -6.45
CA GLU A 102 -14.92 4.83 -7.06
C GLU A 102 -14.62 3.49 -7.74
N GLU A 103 -13.50 3.37 -8.46
CA GLU A 103 -13.08 2.13 -9.11
C GLU A 103 -12.71 1.05 -8.09
N VAL A 104 -11.98 1.41 -7.03
CA VAL A 104 -11.67 0.51 -5.92
C VAL A 104 -12.94 0.05 -5.21
N GLN A 105 -13.89 0.95 -4.97
CA GLN A 105 -15.17 0.59 -4.36
C GLN A 105 -15.97 -0.38 -5.25
N LYS A 106 -16.01 -0.16 -6.58
CA LYS A 106 -16.63 -1.09 -7.52
C LYS A 106 -15.98 -2.47 -7.50
N VAL A 107 -14.65 -2.53 -7.44
CA VAL A 107 -13.91 -3.80 -7.34
C VAL A 107 -14.24 -4.51 -6.03
N ILE A 108 -14.26 -3.79 -4.90
CA ILE A 108 -14.61 -4.35 -3.59
C ILE A 108 -16.05 -4.86 -3.59
N ASP A 109 -16.99 -4.07 -4.10
CA ASP A 109 -18.41 -4.41 -4.12
C ASP A 109 -18.70 -5.64 -5.00
N ASP A 110 -17.90 -5.87 -6.05
CA ASP A 110 -18.08 -7.04 -6.91
C ASP A 110 -17.46 -8.32 -6.35
N GLN A 111 -16.54 -8.22 -5.37
CA GLN A 111 -15.93 -9.41 -4.77
C GLN A 111 -16.97 -10.32 -4.09
N PRO A 112 -16.93 -11.64 -4.35
CA PRO A 112 -17.85 -12.60 -3.74
C PRO A 112 -17.87 -12.50 -2.21
N LEU A 113 -16.69 -12.38 -1.59
CA LEU A 113 -16.53 -12.26 -0.13
C LEU A 113 -17.27 -11.03 0.44
N TYR A 114 -17.22 -9.89 -0.25
CA TYR A 114 -17.88 -8.68 0.22
C TYR A 114 -19.39 -8.82 0.14
N LYS A 115 -19.93 -9.32 -0.99
CA LYS A 115 -21.37 -9.62 -1.15
C LYS A 115 -21.85 -10.59 -0.09
N TYR A 116 -21.06 -11.62 0.21
CA TYR A 116 -21.33 -12.57 1.29
C TYR A 116 -21.45 -11.90 2.66
N SER A 117 -20.56 -10.96 2.98
CA SER A 117 -20.60 -10.25 4.26
C SER A 117 -21.84 -9.38 4.47
N LYS A 118 -22.57 -9.06 3.39
CA LYS A 118 -23.82 -8.29 3.44
C LYS A 118 -25.05 -9.16 3.66
N LEU A 119 -24.92 -10.48 3.53
CA LEU A 119 -26.02 -11.40 3.77
C LEU A 119 -26.24 -11.60 5.27
N THR A 120 -27.50 -11.65 5.67
CA THR A 120 -27.88 -12.08 7.02
C THR A 120 -27.90 -13.61 7.10
N GLU A 121 -28.13 -14.17 8.29
CA GLU A 121 -28.25 -15.62 8.46
C GLU A 121 -29.33 -16.23 7.56
N GLU A 122 -30.45 -15.51 7.37
CA GLU A 122 -31.54 -15.90 6.48
C GLU A 122 -31.06 -15.95 5.02
N GLY A 123 -30.33 -14.93 4.57
CA GLY A 123 -29.75 -14.88 3.22
C GLY A 123 -28.77 -16.03 2.97
N ILE A 124 -27.91 -16.32 3.95
CA ILE A 124 -26.96 -17.44 3.90
C ILE A 124 -27.72 -18.78 3.82
N ARG A 125 -28.76 -18.98 4.63
CA ARG A 125 -29.57 -20.21 4.60
C ARG A 125 -30.29 -20.40 3.27
N ILE A 126 -30.85 -19.31 2.72
CA ILE A 126 -31.55 -19.33 1.42
C ILE A 126 -30.58 -19.72 0.30
N ILE A 127 -29.41 -19.07 0.21
CA ILE A 127 -28.46 -19.36 -0.87
C ILE A 127 -27.87 -20.77 -0.76
N LEU A 128 -27.61 -21.27 0.47
CA LEU A 128 -27.13 -22.63 0.68
C LEU A 128 -28.17 -23.70 0.30
N ARG A 129 -29.46 -23.44 0.59
CA ARG A 129 -30.55 -24.34 0.15
C ARG A 129 -30.68 -24.34 -1.38
N ALA A 130 -30.60 -23.16 -2.00
CA ALA A 130 -30.67 -23.00 -3.45
C ALA A 130 -29.45 -23.56 -4.19
N TYR A 131 -28.31 -23.68 -3.51
CA TYR A 131 -27.09 -24.25 -4.07
C TYR A 131 -27.21 -25.76 -4.37
N ASP A 132 -27.90 -26.48 -3.48
CA ASP A 132 -28.09 -27.94 -3.56
C ASP A 132 -29.22 -28.31 -4.53
N LYS A 133 -30.32 -27.57 -4.52
CA LYS A 133 -31.51 -27.84 -5.36
C LYS A 133 -32.35 -26.60 -5.59
N GLU A 134 -33.25 -26.68 -6.58
CA GLU A 134 -34.30 -25.66 -6.76
C GLU A 134 -35.21 -25.62 -5.51
N VAL A 135 -35.54 -24.41 -5.06
CA VAL A 135 -36.30 -24.19 -3.81
C VAL A 135 -37.58 -23.43 -4.08
N ASN A 136 -38.68 -23.84 -3.45
CA ASN A 136 -39.94 -23.12 -3.51
C ASN A 136 -39.95 -21.95 -2.51
N LEU A 137 -40.37 -20.77 -2.96
CA LEU A 137 -40.46 -19.55 -2.14
C LEU A 137 -41.44 -19.73 -0.97
N ASP A 138 -42.55 -20.44 -1.17
CA ASP A 138 -43.53 -20.69 -0.10
C ASP A 138 -42.95 -21.59 0.99
N ASP A 139 -42.09 -22.54 0.63
CA ASP A 139 -41.42 -23.42 1.59
C ASP A 139 -40.38 -22.65 2.43
N ILE A 140 -39.74 -21.63 1.84
CA ILE A 140 -38.84 -20.71 2.57
C ILE A 140 -39.64 -19.82 3.52
N LEU A 141 -40.77 -19.26 3.05
CA LEU A 141 -41.56 -18.30 3.83
C LEU A 141 -42.41 -18.96 4.94
N LYS A 142 -42.63 -20.28 4.86
CA LYS A 142 -43.28 -21.09 5.91
C LYS A 142 -42.31 -21.68 6.91
N ASP A 143 -41.01 -21.45 6.74
CA ASP A 143 -40.01 -21.91 7.69
C ASP A 143 -40.06 -21.04 8.95
N ASP A 144 -40.54 -21.62 10.06
CA ASP A 144 -40.64 -20.94 11.36
C ASP A 144 -39.29 -20.40 11.87
N SER A 145 -38.16 -20.85 11.30
CA SER A 145 -36.83 -20.36 11.64
C SER A 145 -36.40 -19.10 10.89
N LEU A 146 -37.20 -18.60 9.95
CA LEU A 146 -36.90 -17.42 9.13
C LEU A 146 -37.95 -16.33 9.34
N ASP A 147 -37.51 -15.09 9.55
CA ASP A 147 -38.44 -13.94 9.47
C ASP A 147 -38.87 -13.73 8.00
N PRO A 148 -40.16 -13.85 7.66
CA PRO A 148 -40.63 -13.73 6.28
C PRO A 148 -40.34 -12.37 5.64
N LYS A 149 -40.21 -11.31 6.45
CA LYS A 149 -39.87 -9.97 5.96
C LYS A 149 -38.39 -9.91 5.56
N ILE A 150 -37.51 -10.36 6.44
CA ILE A 150 -36.05 -10.38 6.19
C ILE A 150 -35.73 -11.34 5.04
N ALA A 151 -36.37 -12.50 4.98
CA ALA A 151 -36.19 -13.45 3.90
C ALA A 151 -36.50 -12.84 2.51
N LYS A 152 -37.57 -12.06 2.39
CA LYS A 152 -37.91 -11.36 1.13
C LYS A 152 -36.89 -10.30 0.74
N GLU A 153 -36.39 -9.55 1.71
CA GLU A 153 -35.33 -8.56 1.50
C GLU A 153 -34.04 -9.23 1.02
N GLN A 154 -33.64 -10.34 1.66
CA GLN A 154 -32.46 -11.12 1.28
C GLN A 154 -32.60 -11.78 -0.10
N ILE A 155 -33.78 -12.29 -0.45
CA ILE A 155 -34.05 -12.83 -1.79
C ILE A 155 -33.88 -11.74 -2.85
N SER A 156 -34.40 -10.54 -2.61
CA SER A 156 -34.25 -9.41 -3.52
C SER A 156 -32.77 -9.00 -3.67
N LEU A 157 -32.01 -9.07 -2.58
CA LEU A 157 -30.57 -8.79 -2.58
C LEU A 157 -29.79 -9.84 -3.37
N LEU A 158 -30.06 -11.13 -3.15
CA LEU A 158 -29.42 -12.24 -3.89
C LEU A 158 -29.72 -12.18 -5.40
N GLU A 159 -30.93 -11.77 -5.76
CA GLU A 159 -31.31 -11.52 -7.16
C GLU A 159 -30.52 -10.34 -7.74
N SER A 160 -30.33 -9.25 -6.98
CA SER A 160 -29.52 -8.10 -7.41
C SER A 160 -28.05 -8.44 -7.67
N TYR A 161 -27.50 -9.43 -6.97
CA TYR A 161 -26.14 -9.95 -7.20
C TYR A 161 -26.05 -10.86 -8.43
N GLY A 162 -27.21 -11.27 -8.97
CA GLY A 162 -27.33 -12.26 -10.03
C GLY A 162 -27.01 -13.67 -9.56
N TRP A 163 -27.08 -13.94 -8.25
CA TRP A 163 -26.78 -15.25 -7.68
C TRP A 163 -27.96 -16.21 -7.78
N ILE A 164 -29.18 -15.67 -7.79
CA ILE A 164 -30.41 -16.44 -7.96
C ILE A 164 -31.30 -15.82 -9.04
N ILE A 165 -32.14 -16.64 -9.65
CA ILE A 165 -33.23 -16.23 -10.53
C ILE A 165 -34.54 -16.76 -9.95
N LYS A 166 -35.56 -15.91 -9.95
CA LYS A 166 -36.91 -16.28 -9.53
C LYS A 166 -37.79 -16.57 -10.74
N GLU A 167 -38.13 -17.84 -10.94
CA GLU A 167 -39.11 -18.29 -11.94
C GLU A 167 -40.45 -18.54 -11.26
N GLY A 168 -41.25 -17.49 -11.10
CA GLY A 168 -42.53 -17.56 -10.41
C GLY A 168 -42.36 -17.85 -8.91
N ASN A 169 -42.62 -19.08 -8.51
CA ASN A 169 -42.51 -19.54 -7.12
C ASN A 169 -41.24 -20.35 -6.84
N ILE A 170 -40.40 -20.56 -7.86
CA ILE A 170 -39.18 -21.36 -7.76
C ILE A 170 -37.97 -20.42 -7.78
N ILE A 171 -37.05 -20.63 -6.85
CA ILE A 171 -35.75 -19.98 -6.79
C ILE A 171 -34.71 -20.97 -7.31
N LYS A 172 -33.94 -20.53 -8.30
CA LYS A 172 -32.82 -21.29 -8.87
C LYS A 172 -31.54 -20.51 -8.70
N ILE A 173 -30.46 -21.20 -8.35
CA ILE A 173 -29.12 -20.60 -8.36
C ILE A 173 -28.62 -20.47 -9.79
N THR A 174 -27.95 -19.36 -10.11
CA THR A 174 -27.32 -19.15 -11.41
C THR A 174 -25.93 -19.79 -11.46
N GLU A 175 -25.36 -19.95 -12.65
CA GLU A 175 -23.95 -20.37 -12.82
C GLU A 175 -22.99 -19.42 -12.10
N LYS A 176 -23.25 -18.10 -12.16
CA LYS A 176 -22.49 -17.08 -11.43
C LYS A 176 -22.62 -17.27 -9.92
N GLY A 177 -23.85 -17.41 -9.42
CA GLY A 177 -24.09 -17.66 -8.01
C GLY A 177 -23.39 -18.92 -7.52
N ARG A 178 -23.44 -20.00 -8.30
CA ARG A 178 -22.75 -21.25 -7.98
C ARG A 178 -21.24 -21.07 -7.85
N ALA A 179 -20.59 -20.38 -8.80
CA ALA A 179 -19.16 -20.11 -8.76
C ALA A 179 -18.73 -19.19 -7.60
N ASP A 180 -19.50 -18.13 -7.35
CA ASP A 180 -19.22 -17.19 -6.26
C ASP A 180 -19.41 -17.87 -4.89
N VAL A 181 -20.44 -18.71 -4.77
CA VAL A 181 -20.74 -19.49 -3.55
C VAL A 181 -19.70 -20.58 -3.29
N SER A 182 -19.27 -21.31 -4.33
CA SER A 182 -18.26 -22.36 -4.19
C SER A 182 -16.92 -21.78 -3.74
N THR A 183 -16.55 -20.60 -4.25
CA THR A 183 -15.33 -19.89 -3.81
C THR A 183 -15.34 -19.64 -2.30
N PHE A 184 -16.48 -19.24 -1.73
CA PHE A 184 -16.60 -19.07 -0.28
C PHE A 184 -16.51 -20.40 0.48
N GLN A 185 -17.19 -21.44 -0.01
CA GLN A 185 -17.11 -22.78 0.59
C GLN A 185 -15.68 -23.33 0.58
N GLU A 186 -14.95 -23.17 -0.52
CA GLU A 186 -13.55 -23.57 -0.64
C GLU A 186 -12.64 -22.81 0.35
N LEU A 187 -12.80 -21.49 0.48
CA LEU A 187 -12.01 -20.68 1.41
C LEU A 187 -12.26 -21.03 2.89
N THR A 188 -13.50 -21.43 3.22
CA THR A 188 -13.87 -21.85 4.58
C THR A 188 -13.42 -23.28 4.88
N VAL A 189 -13.52 -24.20 3.91
CA VAL A 189 -13.11 -25.61 4.06
C VAL A 189 -11.59 -25.78 4.03
N ALA A 190 -10.88 -25.08 3.14
CA ALA A 190 -9.42 -25.16 3.03
C ALA A 190 -8.68 -24.63 4.28
N ARG A 191 -9.36 -23.87 5.13
CA ARG A 191 -8.82 -23.39 6.42
C ARG A 191 -9.04 -24.37 7.57
N LEU A 192 -9.87 -25.41 7.37
CA LEU A 192 -10.25 -26.40 8.37
C LEU A 192 -9.58 -27.78 8.18
N GLY A 193 -8.81 -27.97 7.11
CA GLY A 193 -7.96 -29.15 6.85
C GLY A 193 -6.49 -28.86 7.10
#